data_AF-A0A957NXQ4-F1
#
_entry.id   AF-A0A957NXQ4-F1
#
_cell.length_a   1.000
_cell.length_b   1.000
_cell.length_c   1.000
_cell.angle_alpha   90.00
_cell.angle_beta   90.00
_cell.angle_gamma   90.00
#
_symmetry.space_group_name_H-M   'P 1'
#
loop_
_entity.id
_entity.type
_entity.pdbx_description
1 polymer ?
#
loop_
_entity_poly.entity_id
_entity_poly.type
_entity_poly.pdbx_seq_one_letter_code
_entity_poly.pdbx_strand_id
1 'polypeptide(L)'
;GKMLILLLEGANYPVVDMTGMEDNVSVRAAMDNGEVDVMIDFSSDALINQHGLPLVALPEDAEKSHVLAATLDMRRNMIWLNRGALSDWSAVIARQELAQLGVTSIEDLGRYITEAADSLTLCTDGGFFGDEQSGLLAMQERYGFTFDLDRVVLMETDQVYEALRDGECTVGIGSSTDGRIAAWGLVELTDSLNFFPYNTPAPVVRQAVLDENDELRTLLNGFMSTLDENAMSKLTAQVLLGADGVEESGDEATPADVAQSYLDSLAAQENGSDDGATVEDGATVEDAAPEEEAPPLDGDAAPAPDEQSSDGQTSTPEASATAGASAGVDQVNYDGAELLREALALVVELGRSGQLQSPQ
;
A
#
# COMPACT_ATOMS: atom_id res chain seq x y z
N GLY A 1 -4.63 -6.02 -13.83
CA GLY A 1 -5.23 -6.49 -15.10
C GLY A 1 -5.24 -8.01 -15.22
N LYS A 2 -4.13 -8.62 -15.65
CA LYS A 2 -4.08 -10.08 -15.94
C LYS A 2 -4.45 -10.99 -14.77
N MET A 3 -4.01 -10.66 -13.55
CA MET A 3 -4.40 -11.43 -12.35
C MET A 3 -5.92 -11.47 -12.15
N LEU A 4 -6.61 -10.36 -12.39
CA LEU A 4 -8.07 -10.29 -12.26
C LEU A 4 -8.76 -11.20 -13.29
N ILE A 5 -8.28 -11.23 -14.53
CA ILE A 5 -8.81 -12.11 -15.58
C ILE A 5 -8.66 -13.57 -15.17
N LEU A 6 -7.44 -14.00 -14.83
CA LEU A 6 -7.15 -15.38 -14.47
C LEU A 6 -7.90 -15.83 -13.20
N LEU A 7 -8.03 -14.94 -12.21
CA LEU A 7 -8.82 -15.19 -11.01
C LEU A 7 -10.29 -15.46 -11.34
N LEU A 8 -10.89 -14.62 -12.19
CA LEU A 8 -12.29 -14.74 -12.59
C LEU A 8 -12.53 -15.98 -13.46
N GLU A 9 -11.64 -16.26 -14.41
CA GLU A 9 -11.70 -17.48 -15.24
C GLU A 9 -11.54 -18.74 -14.39
N GLY A 10 -10.62 -18.74 -13.43
CA GLY A 10 -10.43 -19.84 -12.46
C GLY A 10 -11.67 -20.09 -11.59
N ALA A 11 -12.43 -19.04 -11.30
CA ALA A 11 -13.73 -19.13 -10.63
C ALA A 11 -14.91 -19.43 -11.59
N ASN A 12 -14.64 -19.76 -12.85
CA ASN A 12 -15.61 -20.09 -13.91
C ASN A 12 -16.52 -18.93 -14.36
N TYR A 13 -16.11 -17.68 -14.15
CA TYR A 13 -16.78 -16.54 -14.77
C TYR A 13 -16.39 -16.45 -16.26
N PRO A 14 -17.33 -16.13 -17.17
CA PRO A 14 -16.99 -15.78 -18.54
C PRO A 14 -16.33 -14.39 -18.56
N VAL A 15 -15.10 -14.30 -19.09
CA VAL A 15 -14.32 -13.06 -19.11
C VAL A 15 -14.04 -12.61 -20.54
N VAL A 16 -14.10 -11.29 -20.76
CA VAL A 16 -13.58 -10.62 -21.96
C VAL A 16 -12.43 -9.73 -21.53
N ASP A 17 -11.25 -9.97 -22.10
CA ASP A 17 -10.05 -9.21 -21.77
C ASP A 17 -10.08 -7.81 -22.39
N MET A 18 -10.23 -6.80 -21.53
CA MET A 18 -10.19 -5.38 -21.89
C MET A 18 -8.93 -4.67 -21.36
N THR A 19 -7.90 -5.42 -20.96
CA THR A 19 -6.65 -4.88 -20.37
C THR A 19 -5.75 -4.16 -21.38
N GLY A 20 -6.18 -4.04 -22.64
CA GLY A 20 -5.47 -3.25 -23.66
C GLY A 20 -5.77 -1.75 -23.64
N MET A 21 -6.63 -1.27 -22.73
CA MET A 21 -6.84 0.17 -22.50
C MET A 21 -5.64 0.75 -21.73
N GLU A 22 -5.11 1.86 -22.22
CA GLU A 22 -3.83 2.43 -21.73
C GLU A 22 -3.96 3.19 -20.40
N ASP A 23 -5.13 3.74 -20.07
CA ASP A 23 -5.31 4.62 -18.92
C ASP A 23 -6.64 4.39 -18.18
N ASN A 24 -6.67 4.72 -16.88
CA ASN A 24 -7.85 4.54 -16.03
C ASN A 24 -9.03 5.45 -16.41
N VAL A 25 -8.79 6.61 -17.04
CA VAL A 25 -9.88 7.50 -17.50
C VAL A 25 -10.68 6.84 -18.62
N SER A 26 -9.98 6.21 -19.56
CA SER A 26 -10.56 5.42 -20.65
C SER A 26 -11.33 4.21 -20.12
N VAL A 27 -10.76 3.48 -19.15
CA VAL A 27 -11.45 2.35 -18.50
C VAL A 27 -12.72 2.82 -17.77
N ARG A 28 -12.65 3.95 -17.05
CA ARG A 28 -13.80 4.54 -16.35
C ARG A 28 -14.91 4.96 -17.31
N ALA A 29 -14.57 5.60 -18.43
CA ALA A 29 -15.55 5.94 -19.47
C ALA A 29 -16.21 4.68 -20.06
N ALA A 30 -15.44 3.61 -20.27
CA ALA A 30 -15.97 2.33 -20.73
C ALA A 30 -16.89 1.68 -19.69
N MET A 31 -16.57 1.77 -18.39
CA MET A 31 -17.46 1.31 -17.32
C MET A 31 -18.77 2.10 -17.25
N ASP A 32 -18.72 3.44 -17.38
CA ASP A 32 -19.91 4.30 -17.44
C ASP A 32 -20.83 3.91 -18.62
N ASN A 33 -20.25 3.50 -19.76
CA ASN A 33 -20.97 3.02 -20.93
C ASN A 33 -21.38 1.54 -20.86
N GLY A 34 -20.96 0.82 -19.81
CA GLY A 34 -21.26 -0.60 -19.60
C GLY A 34 -20.46 -1.55 -20.49
N GLU A 35 -19.33 -1.12 -21.02
CA GLU A 35 -18.39 -1.91 -21.83
C GLU A 35 -17.35 -2.63 -20.96
N VAL A 36 -17.06 -2.11 -19.77
CA VAL A 36 -16.18 -2.73 -18.76
C VAL A 36 -16.98 -2.97 -17.48
N ASP A 37 -16.81 -4.16 -16.90
CA ASP A 37 -17.58 -4.60 -15.73
C ASP A 37 -16.82 -4.50 -14.41
N VAL A 38 -15.52 -4.74 -14.45
CA VAL A 38 -14.64 -4.75 -13.29
C VAL A 38 -13.31 -4.10 -13.66
N MET A 39 -12.81 -3.22 -12.80
CA MET A 39 -11.43 -2.72 -12.85
C MET A 39 -10.81 -2.74 -11.46
N ILE A 40 -9.48 -2.60 -11.40
CA ILE A 40 -8.81 -2.10 -10.22
C ILE A 40 -8.65 -0.60 -10.42
N ASP A 41 -9.20 0.21 -9.52
CA ASP A 41 -9.02 1.65 -9.54
C ASP A 41 -8.45 2.15 -8.22
N PHE A 42 -7.93 3.37 -8.24
CA PHE A 42 -7.26 3.97 -7.11
C PHE A 42 -8.06 5.16 -6.57
N SER A 43 -8.27 5.19 -5.25
CA SER A 43 -9.21 6.11 -4.61
C SER A 43 -8.89 7.57 -4.87
N SER A 44 -7.62 7.97 -4.72
CA SER A 44 -7.19 9.37 -4.92
C SER A 44 -7.25 9.77 -6.39
N ASP A 45 -6.83 8.90 -7.31
CA ASP A 45 -6.95 9.15 -8.75
C ASP A 45 -8.41 9.29 -9.20
N ALA A 46 -9.32 8.48 -8.67
CA ALA A 46 -10.73 8.60 -8.97
C ALA A 46 -11.30 9.95 -8.49
N LEU A 47 -10.93 10.38 -7.28
CA LEU A 47 -11.38 11.66 -6.73
C LEU A 47 -10.90 12.85 -7.57
N ILE A 48 -9.64 12.83 -8.03
CA ILE A 48 -9.08 13.89 -8.86
C ILE A 48 -9.65 13.81 -10.28
N ASN A 49 -9.47 12.68 -10.96
CA ASN A 49 -9.70 12.59 -12.40
C ASN A 49 -11.17 12.40 -12.78
N GLN A 50 -11.97 11.73 -11.93
CA GLN A 50 -13.39 11.45 -12.21
C GLN A 50 -14.35 12.43 -11.54
N HIS A 51 -13.95 12.99 -10.39
CA HIS A 51 -14.79 13.90 -9.60
C HIS A 51 -14.25 15.34 -9.54
N GLY A 52 -13.05 15.59 -10.07
CA GLY A 52 -12.49 16.93 -10.24
C GLY A 52 -12.04 17.58 -8.94
N LEU A 53 -11.78 16.80 -7.88
CA LEU A 53 -11.29 17.35 -6.62
C LEU A 53 -9.84 17.83 -6.79
N PRO A 54 -9.49 19.02 -6.29
CA PRO A 54 -8.08 19.40 -6.22
C PRO A 54 -7.37 18.56 -5.16
N LEU A 55 -6.07 18.29 -5.34
CA LEU A 55 -5.29 17.45 -4.42
C LEU A 55 -5.41 17.92 -2.96
N VAL A 56 -5.36 19.23 -2.74
CA VAL A 56 -5.46 19.84 -1.40
C VAL A 56 -6.80 19.61 -0.68
N ALA A 57 -7.80 19.11 -1.39
CA ALA A 57 -9.12 18.78 -0.84
C ALA A 57 -9.28 17.26 -0.58
N LEU A 58 -8.31 16.44 -0.95
CA LEU A 58 -8.35 15.02 -0.65
C LEU A 58 -8.13 14.78 0.85
N PRO A 59 -8.78 13.76 1.43
CA PRO A 59 -8.44 13.30 2.76
C PRO A 59 -6.96 12.85 2.85
N GLU A 60 -6.26 13.27 3.90
CA GLU A 60 -4.92 12.75 4.26
C GLU A 60 -5.00 11.38 4.97
N ASP A 61 -6.00 10.57 4.65
CA ASP A 61 -6.22 9.24 5.21
C ASP A 61 -6.77 8.32 4.12
N ALA A 62 -6.13 7.15 3.97
CA ALA A 62 -6.44 6.20 2.91
C ALA A 62 -7.88 5.65 2.98
N GLU A 63 -8.38 5.40 4.19
CA GLU A 63 -9.73 4.88 4.39
C GLU A 63 -10.77 5.95 4.09
N LYS A 64 -10.53 7.19 4.53
CA LYS A 64 -11.41 8.33 4.20
C LYS A 64 -11.45 8.62 2.70
N SER A 65 -10.31 8.59 2.01
CA SER A 65 -10.25 8.74 0.55
C SER A 65 -11.01 7.62 -0.16
N HIS A 66 -10.86 6.37 0.28
CA HIS A 66 -11.60 5.24 -0.26
C HIS A 66 -13.12 5.39 -0.06
N VAL A 67 -13.58 5.72 1.15
CA VAL A 67 -15.00 5.90 1.44
C VAL A 67 -15.59 7.08 0.67
N LEU A 68 -14.84 8.17 0.50
CA LEU A 68 -15.28 9.32 -0.30
C LEU A 68 -15.45 8.94 -1.78
N ALA A 69 -14.45 8.26 -2.36
CA ALA A 69 -14.50 7.79 -3.75
C ALA A 69 -15.69 6.85 -3.96
N ALA A 70 -15.85 5.87 -3.06
CA ALA A 70 -16.97 4.93 -3.06
C ALA A 70 -18.33 5.63 -2.96
N THR A 71 -18.44 6.63 -2.10
CA THR A 71 -19.68 7.41 -1.91
C THR A 71 -20.07 8.18 -3.16
N LEU A 72 -19.09 8.83 -3.82
CA LEU A 72 -19.33 9.60 -5.03
C LEU A 72 -19.69 8.69 -6.23
N ASP A 73 -19.03 7.54 -6.35
CA ASP A 73 -19.22 6.57 -7.43
C ASP A 73 -20.47 5.69 -7.28
N MET A 74 -20.98 5.49 -6.06
CA MET A 74 -22.22 4.77 -5.85
C MET A 74 -23.38 5.38 -6.66
N ARG A 75 -23.37 6.70 -6.87
CA ARG A 75 -24.37 7.42 -7.69
C ARG A 75 -24.26 7.12 -9.19
N ARG A 76 -23.14 6.55 -9.64
CA ARG A 76 -22.88 6.08 -11.00
C ARG A 76 -23.07 4.56 -11.13
N ASN A 77 -23.64 3.90 -10.12
CA ASN A 77 -23.77 2.44 -10.05
C ASN A 77 -22.41 1.71 -10.12
N MET A 78 -21.37 2.32 -9.57
CA MET A 78 -20.02 1.75 -9.46
C MET A 78 -19.74 1.45 -7.99
N ILE A 79 -19.47 0.18 -7.70
CA ILE A 79 -19.31 -0.33 -6.34
C ILE A 79 -17.86 -0.63 -6.09
N TRP A 80 -17.27 0.16 -5.21
CA TRP A 80 -15.96 -0.09 -4.65
C TRP A 80 -16.08 -1.25 -3.66
N LEU A 81 -15.23 -2.25 -3.84
CA LEU A 81 -15.04 -3.34 -2.89
C LEU A 81 -13.92 -2.98 -1.91
N ASN A 82 -13.54 -3.91 -1.03
CA ASN A 82 -12.54 -3.61 0.00
C ASN A 82 -11.21 -3.22 -0.64
N ARG A 83 -10.59 -2.18 -0.09
CA ARG A 83 -9.24 -1.79 -0.44
C ARG A 83 -8.23 -2.88 -0.01
N GLY A 84 -7.18 -3.05 -0.80
CA GLY A 84 -6.05 -3.92 -0.43
C GLY A 84 -5.19 -3.30 0.67
N ALA A 85 -4.19 -4.06 1.12
CA ALA A 85 -3.12 -3.53 1.99
C ALA A 85 -2.08 -2.73 1.20
N LEU A 86 -1.99 -2.98 -0.11
CA LEU A 86 -1.20 -2.23 -1.08
C LEU A 86 -1.52 -0.74 -1.04
N SER A 87 -0.49 0.09 -0.94
CA SER A 87 -0.54 1.52 -1.27
C SER A 87 0.45 1.74 -2.40
N ASP A 88 -0.02 2.17 -3.57
CA ASP A 88 0.84 2.46 -4.71
C ASP A 88 0.93 3.98 -4.88
N TRP A 89 1.77 4.61 -4.06
CA TRP A 89 1.95 6.06 -4.12
C TRP A 89 3.22 6.43 -4.89
N SER A 90 3.23 7.67 -5.39
CA SER A 90 4.49 8.32 -5.73
C SER A 90 5.38 8.38 -4.48
N ALA A 91 6.67 8.19 -4.67
CA ALA A 91 7.66 8.06 -3.61
C ALA A 91 8.93 8.85 -3.97
N VAL A 92 9.61 9.35 -2.94
CA VAL A 92 10.98 9.84 -3.08
C VAL A 92 11.93 8.66 -2.92
N ILE A 93 12.67 8.36 -3.97
CA ILE A 93 13.62 7.25 -4.02
C ILE A 93 15.03 7.83 -3.97
N ALA A 94 15.89 7.26 -3.16
CA ALA A 94 17.29 7.64 -3.05
C ALA A 94 18.22 6.45 -3.29
N ARG A 95 19.46 6.74 -3.63
CA ARG A 95 20.50 5.70 -3.64
C ARG A 95 20.86 5.28 -2.22
N GLN A 96 21.28 4.02 -2.02
CA GLN A 96 21.64 3.48 -0.71
C GLN A 96 22.67 4.33 0.05
N GLU A 97 23.59 4.99 -0.65
CA GLU A 97 24.64 5.81 -0.06
C GLU A 97 24.06 6.96 0.76
N LEU A 98 22.90 7.52 0.37
CA LEU A 98 22.22 8.56 1.16
C LEU A 98 21.67 7.99 2.48
N ALA A 99 21.07 6.79 2.45
CA ALA A 99 20.63 6.12 3.68
C ALA A 99 21.81 5.79 4.62
N GLN A 100 22.98 5.45 4.09
CA GLN A 100 24.19 5.25 4.89
C GLN A 100 24.68 6.53 5.58
N LEU A 101 24.31 7.71 5.04
CA LEU A 101 24.55 9.02 5.64
C LEU A 101 23.42 9.45 6.60
N GLY A 102 22.43 8.59 6.84
CA GLY A 102 21.30 8.85 7.73
C GLY A 102 20.10 9.52 7.07
N VAL A 103 20.07 9.58 5.73
CA VAL A 103 18.90 10.11 4.98
C VAL A 103 17.91 8.98 4.72
N THR A 104 16.93 8.84 5.61
CA THR A 104 15.89 7.79 5.56
C THR A 104 14.47 8.33 5.42
N SER A 105 14.30 9.65 5.47
CA SER A 105 13.02 10.34 5.33
C SER A 105 13.16 11.57 4.43
N ILE A 106 12.04 12.10 3.93
CA ILE A 106 12.03 13.35 3.18
C ILE A 106 12.50 14.52 4.07
N GLU A 107 12.20 14.51 5.38
CA GLU A 107 12.77 15.46 6.33
C GLU A 107 14.30 15.37 6.45
N ASP A 108 14.84 14.16 6.53
CA ASP A 108 16.29 13.98 6.61
C ASP A 108 16.96 14.41 5.30
N LEU A 109 16.31 14.20 4.16
CA LEU A 109 16.75 14.72 2.88
C LEU A 109 16.80 16.25 2.90
N GLY A 110 15.73 16.90 3.37
CA GLY A 110 15.69 18.36 3.50
C GLY A 110 16.78 18.90 4.43
N ARG A 111 17.02 18.21 5.56
CA ARG A 111 18.11 18.53 6.48
C ARG A 111 19.48 18.38 5.81
N TYR A 112 19.69 17.27 5.10
CA TYR A 112 20.93 17.00 4.37
C TYR A 112 21.22 18.07 3.31
N ILE A 113 20.22 18.44 2.50
CA ILE A 113 20.34 19.52 1.49
C ILE A 113 20.75 20.84 2.16
N THR A 114 20.15 21.14 3.31
CA THR A 114 20.41 22.40 4.04
C THR A 114 21.79 22.42 4.71
N GLU A 115 22.27 21.28 5.22
CA GLU A 115 23.49 21.19 6.04
C GLU A 115 24.75 20.80 5.25
N ALA A 116 24.65 19.87 4.31
CA ALA A 116 25.82 19.20 3.72
C ALA A 116 26.50 20.00 2.60
N ALA A 117 25.84 21.02 2.03
CA ALA A 117 26.32 21.82 0.89
C ALA A 117 26.75 20.99 -0.35
N ASP A 118 26.46 19.68 -0.39
CA ASP A 118 26.71 18.80 -1.52
C ASP A 118 25.56 18.89 -2.53
N SER A 119 25.90 18.95 -3.81
CA SER A 119 24.94 19.11 -4.90
C SER A 119 24.28 17.77 -5.24
N LEU A 120 23.19 17.43 -4.54
CA LEU A 120 22.31 16.34 -4.94
C LEU A 120 21.73 16.62 -6.34
N THR A 121 21.57 15.58 -7.14
CA THR A 121 20.82 15.62 -8.40
C THR A 121 19.46 14.96 -8.15
N LEU A 122 18.38 15.67 -8.49
CA LEU A 122 17.02 15.15 -8.48
C LEU A 122 16.61 14.77 -9.92
N CYS A 123 16.07 13.58 -10.11
CA CYS A 123 15.51 13.15 -11.39
C CYS A 123 14.02 12.88 -11.27
N THR A 124 13.23 13.50 -12.13
CA THR A 124 11.76 13.49 -12.03
C THR A 124 11.14 13.79 -13.38
N ASP A 125 9.87 13.49 -13.56
CA ASP A 125 9.15 13.86 -14.78
C ASP A 125 8.73 15.33 -14.79
N GLY A 126 8.30 15.79 -15.98
CA GLY A 126 7.83 17.16 -16.17
C GLY A 126 6.52 17.49 -15.46
N GLY A 127 5.71 16.48 -15.13
CA GLY A 127 4.46 16.64 -14.40
C GLY A 127 4.72 17.02 -12.95
N PHE A 128 5.50 16.19 -12.23
CA PHE A 128 5.87 16.47 -10.85
C PHE A 128 6.71 17.75 -10.72
N PHE A 129 7.59 18.03 -11.68
CA PHE A 129 8.34 19.28 -11.65
C PHE A 129 7.47 20.52 -11.84
N GLY A 130 6.48 20.45 -12.74
CA GLY A 130 5.66 21.58 -13.15
C GLY A 130 4.40 21.82 -12.32
N ASP A 131 3.99 20.86 -11.49
CA ASP A 131 2.77 20.99 -10.69
C ASP A 131 2.97 21.88 -9.44
N GLU A 132 2.24 22.99 -9.39
CA GLU A 132 2.35 23.95 -8.29
C GLU A 132 1.71 23.48 -6.97
N GLN A 133 0.77 22.53 -7.02
CA GLN A 133 -0.02 22.08 -5.87
C GLN A 133 0.43 20.72 -5.34
N SER A 134 0.97 19.87 -6.21
CA SER A 134 1.34 18.48 -5.92
C SER A 134 2.78 18.14 -6.27
N GLY A 135 3.50 19.07 -6.88
CA GLY A 135 4.83 18.85 -7.41
C GLY A 135 5.97 19.26 -6.49
N LEU A 136 7.16 19.36 -7.08
CA LEU A 136 8.41 19.66 -6.38
C LEU A 136 8.34 20.96 -5.55
N LEU A 137 7.67 22.00 -6.06
CA LEU A 137 7.49 23.27 -5.32
C LEU A 137 6.71 23.04 -4.02
N ALA A 138 5.55 22.39 -4.10
CA ALA A 138 4.72 22.12 -2.94
C ALA A 138 5.43 21.20 -1.92
N MET A 139 6.19 20.21 -2.40
CA MET A 139 6.98 19.33 -1.52
C MET A 139 8.04 20.10 -0.74
N GLN A 140 8.79 20.97 -1.42
CA GLN A 140 9.80 21.83 -0.82
C GLN A 140 9.20 22.76 0.25
N GLU A 141 8.00 23.30 0.00
CA GLU A 141 7.28 24.13 0.97
C GLU A 141 6.80 23.31 2.19
N ARG A 142 6.23 22.13 1.97
CA ARG A 142 5.73 21.25 3.06
C ARG A 142 6.85 20.79 3.97
N TYR A 143 8.00 20.42 3.39
CA TYR A 143 9.15 19.87 4.12
C TYR A 143 10.21 20.90 4.51
N GLY A 144 10.12 22.13 4.01
CA GLY A 144 11.00 23.22 4.39
C GLY A 144 12.43 23.13 3.84
N PHE A 145 12.61 22.65 2.60
CA PHE A 145 13.90 22.64 1.91
C PHE A 145 13.79 23.24 0.50
N THR A 146 14.93 23.45 -0.17
CA THR A 146 14.95 23.89 -1.58
C THR A 146 16.02 23.15 -2.33
N PHE A 147 15.64 22.43 -3.38
CA PHE A 147 16.54 21.88 -4.38
C PHE A 147 17.08 23.00 -5.25
N ASP A 148 18.35 22.86 -5.62
CA ASP A 148 18.92 23.64 -6.70
C ASP A 148 18.29 23.20 -8.02
N LEU A 149 17.54 24.10 -8.66
CA LEU A 149 16.83 23.81 -9.91
C LEU A 149 17.80 23.47 -11.06
N ASP A 150 19.05 23.95 -11.00
CA ASP A 150 20.10 23.58 -11.98
C ASP A 150 20.54 22.11 -11.84
N ARG A 151 20.10 21.44 -10.77
CA ARG A 151 20.37 20.03 -10.45
C ARG A 151 19.14 19.14 -10.58
N VAL A 152 18.04 19.67 -11.11
CA VAL A 152 16.86 18.88 -11.46
C VAL A 152 16.95 18.46 -12.92
N VAL A 153 16.90 17.15 -13.16
CA VAL A 153 16.93 16.56 -14.49
C VAL A 153 15.54 16.00 -14.81
N LEU A 154 14.96 16.47 -15.90
CA LEU A 154 13.65 16.01 -16.36
C LEU A 154 13.81 14.78 -17.26
N MET A 155 13.11 13.70 -16.93
CA MET A 155 13.09 12.44 -17.68
C MET A 155 11.78 11.69 -17.41
N GLU A 156 11.47 10.66 -18.21
CA GLU A 156 10.30 9.82 -17.92
C GLU A 156 10.52 9.03 -16.63
N THR A 157 9.45 8.77 -15.86
CA THR A 157 9.52 8.09 -14.56
C THR A 157 10.27 6.76 -14.64
N ASP A 158 10.07 5.99 -15.72
CA ASP A 158 10.76 4.71 -15.92
C ASP A 158 12.29 4.85 -16.03
N GLN A 159 12.78 5.98 -16.54
CA GLN A 159 14.21 6.27 -16.70
C GLN A 159 14.87 6.70 -15.38
N VAL A 160 14.08 7.20 -14.42
CA VAL A 160 14.59 7.68 -13.11
C VAL A 160 15.33 6.56 -12.37
N TYR A 161 14.82 5.33 -12.43
CA TYR A 161 15.42 4.19 -11.74
C TYR A 161 16.79 3.83 -12.31
N GLU A 162 16.93 3.80 -13.64
CA GLU A 162 18.22 3.55 -14.32
C GLU A 162 19.23 4.65 -13.96
N ALA A 163 18.79 5.90 -13.98
CA ALA A 163 19.63 7.05 -13.67
C ALA A 163 20.07 7.07 -12.18
N LEU A 164 19.25 6.54 -11.27
CA LEU A 164 19.62 6.27 -9.87
C LEU A 164 20.63 5.12 -9.76
N ARG A 165 20.40 4.00 -10.46
CA ARG A 165 21.32 2.84 -10.49
C ARG A 165 22.71 3.25 -10.97
N ASP A 166 22.77 4.00 -12.07
CA ASP A 166 24.00 4.38 -12.76
C ASP A 166 24.68 5.60 -12.11
N GLY A 167 24.01 6.21 -11.13
CA GLY A 167 24.56 7.31 -10.32
C GLY A 167 24.55 8.67 -11.00
N GLU A 168 23.78 8.82 -12.07
CA GLU A 168 23.48 10.11 -12.70
C GLU A 168 22.64 10.99 -11.76
N CYS A 169 21.76 10.33 -11.00
CA CYS A 169 20.86 10.93 -10.01
C CYS A 169 21.20 10.44 -8.61
N THR A 170 20.99 11.27 -7.60
CA THR A 170 21.11 10.85 -6.20
C THR A 170 19.74 10.58 -5.58
N VAL A 171 18.73 11.32 -6.04
CA VAL A 171 17.34 11.24 -5.60
C VAL A 171 16.46 11.25 -6.85
N GLY A 172 15.35 10.52 -6.81
CA GLY A 172 14.39 10.45 -7.88
C GLY A 172 12.95 10.37 -7.38
N ILE A 173 12.00 10.65 -8.26
CA ILE A 173 10.57 10.44 -8.01
C ILE A 173 10.10 9.23 -8.83
N GLY A 174 9.44 8.28 -8.17
CA GLY A 174 8.92 7.06 -8.80
C GLY A 174 7.74 6.47 -8.03
N SER A 175 7.31 5.26 -8.33
CA SER A 175 6.35 4.45 -7.54
C SER A 175 7.08 3.66 -6.45
N SER A 176 6.49 3.61 -5.25
CA SER A 176 6.97 2.78 -4.11
C SER A 176 6.96 1.28 -4.40
N THR A 177 6.16 0.83 -5.37
CA THR A 177 5.96 -0.59 -5.67
C THR A 177 6.80 -1.08 -6.85
N ASP A 178 7.71 -0.24 -7.36
CA ASP A 178 8.61 -0.64 -8.45
C ASP A 178 9.69 -1.62 -7.94
N GLY A 179 9.75 -2.79 -8.57
CA GLY A 179 10.66 -3.87 -8.21
C GLY A 179 12.14 -3.52 -8.32
N ARG A 180 12.48 -2.51 -9.12
CA ARG A 180 13.85 -2.02 -9.29
C ARG A 180 14.41 -1.40 -8.03
N ILE A 181 13.55 -0.87 -7.15
CA ILE A 181 13.98 -0.29 -5.87
C ILE A 181 14.74 -1.33 -5.05
N ALA A 182 14.09 -2.47 -4.78
CA ALA A 182 14.70 -3.55 -4.02
C ALA A 182 15.85 -4.22 -4.79
N ALA A 183 15.67 -4.46 -6.09
CA ALA A 183 16.64 -5.19 -6.91
C ALA A 183 17.99 -4.46 -7.05
N TRP A 184 17.97 -3.11 -7.11
CA TRP A 184 19.17 -2.31 -7.30
C TRP A 184 19.68 -1.64 -6.02
N GLY A 185 19.12 -2.03 -4.87
CA GLY A 185 19.49 -1.45 -3.57
C GLY A 185 19.21 0.04 -3.51
N LEU A 186 18.15 0.51 -4.14
CA LEU A 186 17.63 1.85 -3.90
C LEU A 186 16.78 1.82 -2.62
N VAL A 187 16.52 3.00 -2.07
CA VAL A 187 15.73 3.14 -0.85
C VAL A 187 14.61 4.13 -1.09
N GLU A 188 13.41 3.76 -0.67
CA GLU A 188 12.32 4.72 -0.51
C GLU A 188 12.55 5.53 0.77
N LEU A 189 12.39 6.85 0.68
CA LEU A 189 12.42 7.74 1.84
C LEU A 189 11.02 7.84 2.44
N THR A 190 10.92 7.71 3.77
CA THR A 190 9.66 7.88 4.49
C THR A 190 9.07 9.29 4.27
N ASP A 191 7.81 9.34 3.82
CA ASP A 191 6.99 10.55 3.66
C ASP A 191 6.24 10.85 4.97
N SER A 192 6.94 11.41 5.97
CA SER A 192 6.41 11.54 7.33
C SER A 192 5.29 12.59 7.46
N LEU A 193 5.18 13.50 6.50
CA LEU A 193 4.10 14.47 6.41
C LEU A 193 3.00 14.08 5.42
N ASN A 194 2.97 12.87 4.86
CA ASN A 194 1.95 12.43 3.90
C ASN A 194 1.74 13.43 2.75
N PHE A 195 2.83 13.82 2.09
CA PHE A 195 2.79 14.71 0.94
C PHE A 195 2.14 14.04 -0.27
N PHE A 196 2.49 12.78 -0.54
CA PHE A 196 1.86 12.02 -1.60
C PHE A 196 0.50 11.50 -1.13
N PRO A 197 -0.55 11.61 -1.96
CA PRO A 197 -1.86 11.11 -1.60
C PRO A 197 -1.82 9.58 -1.45
N TYR A 198 -2.55 9.06 -0.48
CA TYR A 198 -2.78 7.63 -0.35
C TYR A 198 -3.56 7.10 -1.56
N ASN A 199 -2.86 6.46 -2.48
CA ASN A 199 -3.46 5.89 -3.67
C ASN A 199 -3.65 4.39 -3.46
N THR A 200 -4.72 4.02 -2.75
CA THR A 200 -5.00 2.61 -2.44
C THR A 200 -5.87 1.99 -3.53
N PRO A 201 -5.40 0.92 -4.21
CA PRO A 201 -6.20 0.22 -5.19
C PRO A 201 -7.34 -0.57 -4.53
N ALA A 202 -8.46 -0.61 -5.23
CA ALA A 202 -9.60 -1.46 -4.89
C ALA A 202 -10.31 -1.93 -6.16
N PRO A 203 -11.01 -3.08 -6.12
CA PRO A 203 -11.86 -3.49 -7.21
C PRO A 203 -13.07 -2.58 -7.27
N VAL A 204 -13.36 -2.05 -8.45
CA VAL A 204 -14.58 -1.31 -8.74
C VAL A 204 -15.40 -2.15 -9.72
N VAL A 205 -16.63 -2.47 -9.33
CA VAL A 205 -17.53 -3.36 -10.07
C VAL A 205 -18.82 -2.61 -10.40
N ARG A 206 -19.36 -2.77 -11.61
CA ARG A 206 -20.71 -2.27 -11.91
C ARG A 206 -21.74 -2.96 -11.01
N GLN A 207 -22.62 -2.20 -10.38
CA GLN A 207 -23.64 -2.72 -9.44
C GLN A 207 -24.44 -3.88 -10.02
N ALA A 208 -24.88 -3.77 -11.28
CA ALA A 208 -25.67 -4.81 -11.95
C ALA A 208 -24.93 -6.15 -12.06
N VAL A 209 -23.60 -6.12 -12.28
CA VAL A 209 -22.77 -7.33 -12.34
C VAL A 209 -22.65 -7.94 -10.95
N LEU A 210 -22.47 -7.11 -9.93
CA LEU A 210 -22.34 -7.59 -8.56
C LEU A 210 -23.64 -8.19 -8.02
N ASP A 211 -24.79 -7.62 -8.38
CA ASP A 211 -26.13 -8.11 -8.00
C ASP A 211 -26.47 -9.48 -8.62
N GLU A 212 -25.89 -9.79 -9.78
CA GLU A 212 -26.07 -11.08 -10.46
C GLU A 212 -25.06 -12.15 -10.00
N ASN A 213 -24.02 -11.75 -9.25
CA ASN A 213 -22.88 -12.59 -8.91
C ASN A 213 -22.49 -12.41 -7.43
N ASP A 214 -23.31 -12.93 -6.51
CA ASP A 214 -23.15 -12.74 -5.06
C ASP A 214 -21.75 -13.14 -4.52
N GLU A 215 -21.12 -14.16 -5.10
CA GLU A 215 -19.80 -14.66 -4.67
C GLU A 215 -18.64 -13.78 -5.17
N LEU A 216 -18.86 -12.95 -6.19
CA LEU A 216 -17.83 -12.11 -6.80
C LEU A 216 -17.21 -11.13 -5.79
N ARG A 217 -18.04 -10.60 -4.88
CA ARG A 217 -17.57 -9.71 -3.80
C ARG A 217 -16.50 -10.39 -2.93
N THR A 218 -16.80 -11.61 -2.48
CA THR A 218 -15.91 -12.36 -1.58
C THR A 218 -14.62 -12.72 -2.31
N LEU A 219 -14.71 -13.18 -3.56
CA LEU A 219 -13.56 -13.53 -4.40
C LEU A 219 -12.62 -12.34 -4.58
N LEU A 220 -13.13 -11.18 -5.01
CA LEU A 220 -12.33 -10.00 -5.27
C LEU A 220 -11.73 -9.39 -4.00
N ASN A 221 -12.49 -9.38 -2.90
CA ASN A 221 -11.98 -8.94 -1.60
C ASN A 221 -10.84 -9.84 -1.09
N GLY A 222 -11.02 -11.16 -1.17
CA GLY A 222 -10.00 -12.12 -0.76
C GLY A 222 -8.74 -11.95 -1.59
N PHE A 223 -8.86 -11.84 -2.91
CA PHE A 223 -7.73 -11.58 -3.79
C PHE A 223 -7.00 -10.27 -3.44
N MET A 224 -7.72 -9.16 -3.27
CA MET A 224 -7.07 -7.88 -2.97
C MET A 224 -6.36 -7.84 -1.61
N SER A 225 -6.79 -8.65 -0.64
CA SER A 225 -6.07 -8.75 0.63
C SER A 225 -4.71 -9.44 0.53
N THR A 226 -4.42 -10.14 -0.57
CA THR A 226 -3.13 -10.80 -0.79
C THR A 226 -2.07 -9.88 -1.39
N LEU A 227 -2.50 -8.75 -1.96
CA LEU A 227 -1.62 -7.77 -2.58
C LEU A 227 -1.21 -6.71 -1.55
N ASP A 228 0.05 -6.76 -1.13
CA ASP A 228 0.76 -5.72 -0.40
C ASP A 228 1.92 -5.15 -1.25
N GLU A 229 2.58 -4.11 -0.74
CA GLU A 229 3.70 -3.43 -1.44
C GLU A 229 4.85 -4.38 -1.77
N ASN A 230 5.18 -5.31 -0.86
CA ASN A 230 6.25 -6.29 -1.04
C ASN A 230 5.89 -7.33 -2.11
N ALA A 231 4.65 -7.81 -2.10
CA ALA A 231 4.13 -8.69 -3.15
C ALA A 231 4.18 -7.96 -4.49
N MET A 232 3.67 -6.73 -4.58
CA MET A 232 3.70 -5.96 -5.83
C MET A 232 5.12 -5.68 -6.32
N SER A 233 6.03 -5.26 -5.45
CA SER A 233 7.44 -5.04 -5.80
C SER A 233 8.10 -6.29 -6.38
N LYS A 234 7.82 -7.47 -5.83
CA LYS A 234 8.32 -8.74 -6.39
C LYS A 234 7.69 -9.09 -7.73
N LEU A 235 6.41 -8.76 -7.93
CA LEU A 235 5.70 -9.05 -9.16
C LEU A 235 6.16 -8.12 -10.28
N THR A 236 6.34 -6.83 -10.00
CA THR A 236 6.88 -5.86 -10.94
C THR A 236 8.33 -6.17 -11.28
N ALA A 237 9.16 -6.60 -10.31
CA ALA A 237 10.53 -7.05 -10.57
C ALA A 237 10.59 -8.20 -11.59
N GLN A 238 9.70 -9.19 -11.49
CA GLN A 238 9.68 -10.31 -12.44
C GLN A 238 9.36 -9.88 -13.88
N VAL A 239 8.51 -8.85 -14.03
CA VAL A 239 8.14 -8.32 -15.35
C VAL A 239 9.24 -7.41 -15.91
N LEU A 240 9.89 -6.62 -15.07
CA LEU A 240 10.86 -5.62 -15.51
C LEU A 240 12.28 -6.18 -15.64
N LEU A 241 12.65 -7.13 -14.78
CA LEU A 241 14.04 -7.57 -14.59
C LEU A 241 14.24 -9.08 -14.77
N GLY A 242 13.15 -9.85 -14.86
CA GLY A 242 13.22 -11.29 -14.94
C GLY A 242 13.94 -11.95 -13.76
N ALA A 243 14.59 -13.09 -14.01
CA ALA A 243 15.18 -13.91 -12.95
C ALA A 243 16.63 -13.53 -12.63
N ASP A 244 17.34 -12.95 -13.59
CA ASP A 244 18.72 -12.49 -13.42
C ASP A 244 18.84 -11.08 -12.83
N GLY A 245 17.73 -10.34 -12.75
CA GLY A 245 17.67 -9.00 -12.16
C GLY A 245 18.15 -7.89 -13.10
N VAL A 246 18.26 -8.19 -14.40
CA VAL A 246 18.77 -7.27 -15.42
C VAL A 246 17.66 -6.94 -16.42
N GLU A 247 17.44 -5.65 -16.68
CA GLU A 247 16.50 -5.21 -17.71
C GLU A 247 16.95 -5.64 -19.11
N GLU A 248 15.97 -6.03 -19.92
CA GLU A 248 16.13 -6.46 -21.31
C GLU A 248 17.13 -7.63 -21.49
N SER A 249 17.26 -8.49 -20.47
CA SER A 249 18.09 -9.70 -20.50
C SER A 249 17.50 -10.79 -21.40
N GLY A 250 16.17 -10.75 -21.60
CA GLY A 250 15.38 -11.72 -22.35
C GLY A 250 14.82 -12.86 -21.48
N ASP A 251 14.99 -12.81 -20.15
CA ASP A 251 14.39 -13.74 -19.19
C ASP A 251 13.20 -13.16 -18.41
N GLU A 252 12.75 -11.95 -18.76
CA GLU A 252 11.59 -11.28 -18.19
C GLU A 252 10.31 -12.08 -18.43
N ALA A 253 9.52 -12.23 -17.36
CA ALA A 253 8.24 -12.92 -17.45
C ALA A 253 7.17 -11.98 -18.01
N THR A 254 6.25 -12.51 -18.82
CA THR A 254 5.12 -11.71 -19.27
C THR A 254 4.20 -11.40 -18.07
N PRO A 255 3.43 -10.29 -18.10
CA PRO A 255 2.45 -10.00 -17.04
C PRO A 255 1.42 -11.12 -16.83
N ALA A 256 1.15 -11.93 -17.87
CA ALA A 256 0.27 -13.09 -17.76
C ALA A 256 0.94 -14.25 -17.01
N ASP A 257 2.21 -14.53 -17.29
CA ASP A 257 2.96 -15.60 -16.61
C ASP A 257 3.19 -15.27 -15.13
N VAL A 258 3.55 -14.01 -14.83
CA VAL A 258 3.70 -13.53 -13.44
C VAL A 258 2.37 -13.62 -12.70
N ALA A 259 1.27 -13.20 -13.34
CA ALA A 259 -0.06 -13.30 -12.76
C ALA A 259 -0.46 -14.76 -12.46
N GLN A 260 -0.23 -15.67 -13.40
CA GLN A 260 -0.53 -17.10 -13.21
C GLN A 260 0.30 -17.68 -12.07
N SER A 261 1.63 -17.45 -12.08
CA SER A 261 2.53 -17.96 -11.04
C SER A 261 2.16 -17.44 -9.65
N TYR A 262 1.72 -16.19 -9.55
CA TYR A 262 1.29 -15.61 -8.29
C TYR A 262 0.02 -16.29 -7.76
N LEU A 263 -1.00 -16.45 -8.61
CA LEU A 263 -2.25 -17.12 -8.23
C LEU A 263 -2.03 -18.59 -7.86
N ASP A 264 -1.18 -19.31 -8.59
CA ASP A 264 -0.78 -20.68 -8.26
C ASP A 264 -0.10 -20.77 -6.89
N SER A 265 0.74 -19.76 -6.56
CA SER A 265 1.41 -19.70 -5.26
C SER A 265 0.43 -19.49 -4.09
N LEU A 266 -0.65 -18.73 -4.29
CA LEU A 266 -1.69 -18.54 -3.28
C LEU A 266 -2.47 -19.84 -3.06
N ALA A 267 -2.87 -20.51 -4.15
CA ALA A 267 -3.56 -21.79 -4.08
C ALA A 267 -2.71 -22.89 -3.39
N ALA A 268 -1.39 -22.88 -3.60
CA ALA A 268 -0.48 -23.80 -2.92
C ALA A 268 -0.39 -23.55 -1.41
N GLN A 269 -0.44 -22.29 -0.97
CA GLN A 269 -0.41 -21.92 0.45
C GLN A 269 -1.70 -22.33 1.18
N GLU A 270 -2.84 -22.21 0.52
CA GLU A 270 -4.14 -22.67 1.04
C GLU A 270 -4.15 -24.21 1.18
N ASN A 271 -3.68 -24.95 0.18
CA ASN A 271 -3.65 -26.41 0.20
C ASN A 271 -2.56 -27.00 1.12
N GLY A 272 -1.46 -26.29 1.34
CA GLY A 272 -0.39 -26.69 2.26
C GLY A 272 -0.71 -26.47 3.74
N SER A 273 -1.80 -25.77 4.04
CA SER A 273 -2.26 -25.52 5.42
C SER A 273 -3.23 -26.61 5.95
N ASP A 274 -3.58 -27.61 5.12
CA ASP A 274 -4.50 -28.71 5.46
C ASP A 274 -3.79 -30.07 5.69
N ASP A 275 -2.45 -30.13 5.62
CA ASP A 275 -1.70 -31.32 6.04
C ASP A 275 -1.66 -31.41 7.57
N GLY A 276 -2.70 -32.06 8.09
CA GLY A 276 -2.91 -32.32 9.51
C GLY A 276 -1.68 -32.87 10.22
N ALA A 277 -1.42 -32.31 11.40
CA ALA A 277 -0.59 -32.94 12.41
C ALA A 277 -1.18 -34.30 12.79
N THR A 278 -0.81 -35.35 12.06
CA THR A 278 -0.90 -36.72 12.53
C THR A 278 0.14 -36.88 13.62
N VAL A 279 -0.28 -36.75 14.87
CA VAL A 279 0.47 -37.28 16.00
C VAL A 279 0.47 -38.80 15.84
N GLU A 280 1.56 -39.34 15.28
CA GLU A 280 1.83 -40.77 15.37
C GLU A 280 2.19 -41.11 16.82
N ASP A 281 1.33 -41.95 17.41
CA ASP A 281 1.53 -42.60 18.69
C ASP A 281 2.61 -43.68 18.57
N GLY A 282 3.65 -43.59 19.41
CA GLY A 282 4.47 -44.74 19.78
C GLY A 282 5.99 -44.57 19.66
N ALA A 283 6.64 -44.22 20.77
CA ALA A 283 7.84 -44.92 21.24
C ALA A 283 8.18 -44.53 22.69
N THR A 284 8.02 -45.48 23.60
CA THR A 284 8.60 -45.49 24.94
C THR A 284 10.13 -45.60 24.86
N VAL A 285 10.88 -44.69 25.49
CA VAL A 285 12.23 -44.98 25.99
C VAL A 285 12.49 -44.19 27.29
N GLU A 286 13.23 -44.85 28.16
CA GLU A 286 13.47 -44.66 29.58
C GLU A 286 14.25 -43.40 29.98
N ASP A 287 13.97 -43.05 31.23
CA ASP A 287 14.69 -42.24 32.22
C ASP A 287 16.23 -42.24 32.11
N ALA A 288 16.82 -41.03 32.04
CA ALA A 288 18.16 -40.72 32.57
C ALA A 288 18.41 -39.20 32.59
N ALA A 289 18.26 -38.59 33.76
CA ALA A 289 19.10 -37.45 34.20
C ALA A 289 20.50 -37.99 34.57
N PRO A 290 21.61 -37.21 34.67
CA PRO A 290 21.66 -35.86 35.26
C PRO A 290 22.70 -34.88 34.68
N GLU A 291 22.65 -33.61 35.10
CA GLU A 291 23.73 -32.59 35.16
C GLU A 291 23.05 -31.27 35.59
N GLU A 292 23.60 -30.30 36.33
CA GLU A 292 24.84 -30.09 37.08
C GLU A 292 24.59 -28.84 37.97
N GLU A 293 25.42 -28.62 38.99
CA GLU A 293 25.31 -27.56 40.01
C GLU A 293 25.54 -26.13 39.49
N ALA A 294 24.90 -25.14 40.13
CA ALA A 294 25.41 -23.76 40.22
C ALA A 294 25.14 -23.16 41.62
N PRO A 295 26.08 -22.39 42.21
CA PRO A 295 26.06 -22.00 43.63
C PRO A 295 25.34 -20.65 43.91
N PRO A 296 25.08 -20.32 45.20
CA PRO A 296 24.10 -19.30 45.59
C PRO A 296 24.68 -17.90 45.77
N LEU A 297 23.80 -16.89 45.70
CA LEU A 297 24.05 -15.55 46.23
C LEU A 297 23.09 -15.27 47.40
N ASP A 298 23.68 -15.15 48.59
CA ASP A 298 23.05 -14.65 49.82
C ASP A 298 22.74 -13.15 49.72
N GLY A 299 21.72 -12.68 50.46
CA GLY A 299 21.65 -11.26 50.82
C GLY A 299 20.32 -10.68 51.27
N ASP A 300 19.81 -11.15 52.41
CA ASP A 300 19.06 -10.40 53.44
C ASP A 300 17.66 -9.78 53.19
N ALA A 301 16.88 -9.90 54.27
CA ALA A 301 15.45 -9.65 54.37
C ALA A 301 15.09 -8.44 55.25
N ALA A 302 13.83 -7.98 55.03
CA ALA A 302 12.87 -7.39 55.99
C ALA A 302 12.91 -5.87 56.28
N PRO A 303 11.80 -5.26 56.76
CA PRO A 303 10.36 -5.53 56.54
C PRO A 303 9.51 -4.26 56.26
N ALA A 304 8.20 -4.48 56.04
CA ALA A 304 7.10 -3.51 55.85
C ALA A 304 6.83 -2.57 57.05
N PRO A 305 5.89 -1.60 56.90
CA PRO A 305 4.59 -1.79 57.55
C PRO A 305 3.34 -1.32 56.75
N ASP A 306 2.19 -1.72 57.30
CA ASP A 306 0.78 -1.57 56.92
C ASP A 306 0.27 -0.14 56.63
N GLU A 307 -0.80 -0.01 55.81
CA GLU A 307 -2.11 0.52 56.26
C GLU A 307 -3.26 0.38 55.21
N GLN A 308 -4.32 -0.31 55.65
CA GLN A 308 -5.77 0.00 55.55
C GLN A 308 -6.51 0.24 54.21
N SER A 309 -7.33 -0.78 53.87
CA SER A 309 -8.78 -0.77 53.53
C SER A 309 -9.45 0.41 52.80
N SER A 310 -10.18 0.11 51.72
CA SER A 310 -11.66 0.25 51.69
C SER A 310 -12.28 -0.41 50.44
N ASP A 311 -13.58 -0.71 50.59
CA ASP A 311 -14.41 -1.66 49.87
C ASP A 311 -14.71 -1.39 48.38
N GLY A 312 -15.03 -2.47 47.66
CA GLY A 312 -15.69 -2.42 46.36
C GLY A 312 -16.02 -3.81 45.83
N GLN A 313 -17.18 -4.35 46.23
CA GLN A 313 -17.78 -5.54 45.62
C GLN A 313 -18.07 -5.29 44.13
N THR A 314 -17.72 -6.24 43.24
CA THR A 314 -18.68 -7.11 42.52
C THR A 314 -18.03 -7.88 41.35
N SER A 315 -18.36 -9.18 41.29
CA SER A 315 -18.39 -10.09 40.12
C SER A 315 -17.10 -10.47 39.35
N THR A 316 -16.79 -11.77 39.39
CA THR A 316 -15.89 -12.51 38.49
C THR A 316 -16.73 -13.31 37.45
N PRO A 317 -16.15 -14.07 36.50
CA PRO A 317 -15.64 -13.55 35.22
C PRO A 317 -16.08 -14.41 34.01
N GLU A 318 -16.02 -13.91 32.78
CA GLU A 318 -15.97 -14.78 31.59
C GLU A 318 -14.87 -14.37 30.60
N ALA A 319 -13.92 -15.31 30.49
CA ALA A 319 -12.98 -15.63 29.43
C ALA A 319 -12.52 -14.53 28.44
N SER A 320 -11.28 -14.09 28.68
CA SER A 320 -10.41 -13.48 27.68
C SER A 320 -9.77 -14.58 26.83
N ALA A 321 -9.91 -14.50 25.51
CA ALA A 321 -9.07 -15.23 24.56
C ALA A 321 -7.99 -14.27 24.04
N THR A 322 -6.75 -14.56 24.42
CA THR A 322 -5.53 -13.89 23.99
C THR A 322 -5.27 -14.16 22.50
N ALA A 323 -5.28 -13.11 21.67
CA ALA A 323 -4.62 -13.11 20.37
C ALA A 323 -3.32 -12.30 20.50
N GLY A 324 -2.23 -12.91 20.05
CA GLY A 324 -0.87 -12.40 20.20
C GLY A 324 -0.63 -11.08 19.48
N ALA A 325 0.16 -10.24 20.15
CA ALA A 325 0.67 -9.00 19.60
C ALA A 325 1.56 -9.26 18.37
N SER A 326 1.23 -8.60 17.26
CA SER A 326 2.21 -8.18 16.25
C SER A 326 2.18 -6.65 16.21
N ALA A 327 3.35 -6.07 15.96
CA ALA A 327 3.67 -4.68 16.26
C ALA A 327 2.98 -3.68 15.32
N GLY A 328 2.33 -2.67 15.93
CA GLY A 328 2.44 -1.26 15.55
C GLY A 328 2.05 -0.85 14.13
N VAL A 329 0.76 -0.90 13.82
CA VAL A 329 0.11 0.13 13.00
C VAL A 329 -1.05 0.63 13.86
N ASP A 330 -1.13 1.93 14.11
CA ASP A 330 -2.27 2.53 14.80
C ASP A 330 -3.52 2.27 13.94
N GLN A 331 -4.23 1.16 14.19
CA GLN A 331 -5.56 0.96 13.65
C GLN A 331 -6.49 1.90 14.39
N VAL A 332 -6.67 3.10 13.83
CA VAL A 332 -7.82 3.91 14.17
C VAL A 332 -9.05 3.12 13.73
N ASN A 333 -9.74 2.56 14.71
CA ASN A 333 -10.92 1.73 14.49
C ASN A 333 -12.10 2.66 14.21
N TYR A 334 -12.25 3.09 12.96
CA TYR A 334 -13.35 3.95 12.54
C TYR A 334 -14.64 3.13 12.38
N ASP A 335 -15.75 3.62 12.95
CA ASP A 335 -17.08 3.07 12.65
C ASP A 335 -17.44 3.43 11.21
N GLY A 336 -17.73 2.43 10.36
CA GLY A 336 -18.11 2.66 8.97
C GLY A 336 -19.29 3.61 8.78
N ALA A 337 -20.19 3.71 9.77
CA ALA A 337 -21.27 4.70 9.75
C ALA A 337 -20.78 6.14 10.02
N GLU A 338 -19.71 6.30 10.79
CA GLU A 338 -19.06 7.59 11.04
C GLU A 338 -18.28 8.03 9.81
N LEU A 339 -17.48 7.14 9.19
CA LEU A 339 -16.75 7.44 7.95
C LEU A 339 -17.69 7.86 6.82
N LEU A 340 -18.82 7.16 6.65
CA LEU A 340 -19.82 7.54 5.66
C LEU A 340 -20.43 8.92 5.95
N ARG A 341 -20.68 9.25 7.23
CA ARG A 341 -21.16 10.59 7.60
C ARG A 341 -20.12 11.66 7.33
N GLU A 342 -18.85 11.42 7.66
CA GLU A 342 -17.75 12.34 7.36
C GLU A 342 -17.59 12.53 5.85
N ALA A 343 -17.59 11.45 5.07
CA ALA A 343 -17.53 11.52 3.62
C ALA A 343 -18.71 12.32 3.05
N LEU A 344 -19.95 12.07 3.50
CA LEU A 344 -21.11 12.85 3.09
C LEU A 344 -21.01 14.33 3.49
N ALA A 345 -20.48 14.62 4.68
CA ALA A 345 -20.26 15.99 5.12
C ALA A 345 -19.23 16.71 4.24
N LEU A 346 -18.14 16.02 3.88
CA LEU A 346 -17.11 16.51 2.98
C LEU A 346 -17.67 16.74 1.58
N VAL A 347 -18.48 15.83 1.03
CA VAL A 347 -19.18 16.03 -0.25
C VAL A 347 -20.03 17.30 -0.21
N VAL A 348 -20.78 17.53 0.87
CA VAL A 348 -21.60 18.74 1.03
C VAL A 348 -20.73 20.00 1.12
N GLU A 349 -19.60 19.94 1.83
CA GLU A 349 -18.66 21.04 1.95
C GLU A 349 -18.03 21.40 0.60
N LEU A 350 -17.50 20.41 -0.11
CA LEU A 350 -16.90 20.57 -1.44
C LEU A 350 -17.92 21.07 -2.47
N GLY A 351 -19.18 20.63 -2.34
CA GLY A 351 -20.28 21.15 -3.15
C GLY A 351 -20.60 22.62 -2.86
N ARG A 352 -20.51 23.05 -1.59
CA ARG A 352 -20.72 24.46 -1.19
C ARG A 352 -19.57 25.37 -1.58
N SER A 353 -18.34 24.87 -1.55
CA SER A 353 -17.14 25.62 -1.96
C SER A 353 -17.01 25.73 -3.49
N GLY A 354 -17.79 24.96 -4.25
CA GLY A 354 -17.73 24.92 -5.72
C GLY A 354 -16.54 24.12 -6.25
N GLN A 355 -15.90 23.30 -5.41
CA GLN A 355 -14.78 22.46 -5.79
C GLN A 355 -15.20 21.14 -6.47
N LEU A 356 -16.46 20.72 -6.30
CA LEU A 356 -17.03 19.62 -7.10
C LEU A 356 -17.49 20.14 -8.46
N GLN A 357 -16.92 19.62 -9.54
CA GLN A 357 -17.25 20.04 -10.91
C GLN A 357 -18.61 19.52 -11.42
N SER A 358 -19.23 18.56 -10.72
CA SER A 358 -20.55 18.05 -11.08
C SER A 358 -21.66 18.64 -10.19
N PRO A 359 -22.71 19.26 -10.78
CA PRO A 359 -23.90 19.70 -10.04
C PRO A 359 -24.80 18.57 -9.50
N GLN A 360 -24.48 17.29 -9.74
CA GLN A 360 -25.36 16.14 -9.43
C GLN A 360 -25.07 15.48 -8.08
#